data_AF-A0A2R6G364-F1
#
_entry.id   AF-A0A2R6G364-F1
#
_cell.length_a   1.000
_cell.length_b   1.000
_cell.length_c   1.000
_cell.angle_alpha   90.00
_cell.angle_beta   90.00
_cell.angle_gamma   90.00
#
_symmetry.space_group_name_H-M   'P 1'
#
loop_
_entity.id
_entity.type
_entity.pdbx_description
1 polymer ?
#
loop_
_entity_poly.entity_id
_entity_poly.type
_entity_poly.pdbx_seq_one_letter_code
_entity_poly.pdbx_strand_id
1 'polypeptide(L)'
;MICSRLRSIPTGGESMTDHERRNTPRNREVAPASGYGISITLIGGVLLALSYYGVFALRSGDGAGLSLPEPFYLLAVAFLFVVELLKSRHKGLIALVRAGLFAAVFGVLVVLGVEGVVALVEAPGAALNGYAGVTVLSIALVLAALGYFAYHSVIQFDRRKRIGE
;
A
#
# COMPACT_ATOMS: atom_id res chain seq x y z
N MET A 1 44.98 33.76 -59.59
CA MET A 1 43.86 33.93 -60.55
C MET A 1 42.57 33.81 -59.74
N ILE A 2 42.08 34.92 -59.16
CA ILE A 2 41.07 35.85 -59.70
C ILE A 2 39.66 35.23 -59.77
N CYS A 3 38.76 35.78 -58.95
CA CYS A 3 37.29 35.94 -59.10
C CYS A 3 36.42 34.66 -59.23
N SER A 4 35.16 34.60 -58.82
CA SER A 4 34.19 35.59 -58.34
C SER A 4 32.91 34.87 -57.90
N ARG A 5 32.24 35.43 -56.88
CA ARG A 5 30.77 35.57 -56.73
C ARG A 5 29.86 34.80 -57.70
N LEU A 6 28.95 34.00 -57.14
CA LEU A 6 27.56 33.94 -57.61
C LEU A 6 26.62 33.54 -56.47
N ARG A 7 25.45 34.17 -56.53
CA ARG A 7 24.40 34.30 -55.52
C ARG A 7 23.23 33.38 -55.90
N SER A 8 22.47 32.99 -54.87
CA SER A 8 21.08 32.48 -54.86
C SER A 8 20.75 31.15 -55.53
N ILE A 9 20.25 30.20 -54.74
CA ILE A 9 18.88 29.63 -54.89
C ILE A 9 18.33 29.33 -53.47
N PRO A 10 17.12 29.79 -53.10
CA PRO A 10 16.42 29.38 -51.88
C PRO A 10 15.56 28.15 -52.17
N THR A 11 15.84 27.03 -51.51
CA THR A 11 15.00 25.83 -51.59
C THR A 11 15.01 25.10 -50.27
N GLY A 12 13.83 24.79 -49.78
CA GLY A 12 13.64 23.88 -48.66
C GLY A 12 12.78 24.53 -47.60
N GLY A 13 11.46 24.45 -47.78
CA GLY A 13 10.52 24.85 -46.76
C GLY A 13 10.67 23.99 -45.52
N GLU A 14 10.90 24.63 -44.39
CA GLU A 14 10.61 24.08 -43.07
C GLU A 14 10.01 25.21 -42.21
N SER A 15 8.80 25.64 -42.60
CA SER A 15 7.89 26.35 -41.70
C SER A 15 6.96 25.33 -41.03
N MET A 16 7.56 24.40 -40.29
CA MET A 16 6.91 23.40 -39.43
C MET A 16 8.07 22.93 -38.53
N THR A 17 8.18 23.20 -37.24
CA THR A 17 7.18 23.18 -36.17
C THR A 17 7.79 23.78 -34.90
N ASP A 18 7.46 25.02 -34.55
CA ASP A 18 7.81 25.57 -33.21
C ASP A 18 6.64 25.45 -32.21
N HIS A 19 5.44 25.11 -32.72
CA HIS A 19 4.27 24.82 -31.88
C HIS A 19 4.11 23.33 -31.52
N GLU A 20 4.81 22.41 -32.19
CA GLU A 20 4.66 20.97 -31.94
C GLU A 20 5.66 20.41 -30.91
N ARG A 21 6.58 21.23 -30.39
CA ARG A 21 7.36 20.87 -29.18
C ARG A 21 6.64 21.16 -27.86
N ARG A 22 5.46 21.76 -27.89
CA ARG A 22 4.75 22.21 -26.69
C ARG A 22 3.60 21.29 -26.23
N ASN A 23 3.31 20.22 -26.98
CA ASN A 23 2.18 19.32 -26.71
C ASN A 23 2.57 17.84 -26.64
N THR A 24 3.78 17.51 -26.19
CA THR A 24 3.93 16.21 -25.52
C THR A 24 3.44 16.44 -24.11
N PRO A 25 2.24 15.95 -23.70
CA PRO A 25 1.96 15.85 -22.28
C PRO A 25 3.14 15.05 -21.74
N ARG A 26 3.96 15.72 -20.93
CA ARG A 26 5.00 15.09 -20.12
C ARG A 26 4.25 13.99 -19.41
N ASN A 27 4.34 12.79 -19.95
CA ASN A 27 3.88 11.57 -19.35
C ASN A 27 4.59 11.62 -18.01
N ARG A 28 3.89 12.09 -16.98
CA ARG A 28 4.29 11.87 -15.62
C ARG A 28 4.20 10.36 -15.58
N GLU A 29 5.31 9.69 -15.87
CA GLU A 29 5.56 8.35 -15.41
C GLU A 29 5.25 8.44 -13.92
N VAL A 30 4.01 8.09 -13.59
CA VAL A 30 3.59 7.83 -12.24
C VAL A 30 4.54 6.72 -11.87
N ALA A 31 5.57 7.07 -11.10
CA ALA A 31 6.60 6.13 -10.68
C ALA A 31 5.85 4.85 -10.30
N PRO A 32 6.10 3.72 -10.98
CA PRO A 32 5.22 2.57 -10.93
C PRO A 32 5.00 2.29 -9.46
N ALA A 33 3.76 2.47 -9.00
CA ALA A 33 3.38 2.16 -7.64
C ALA A 33 3.86 0.73 -7.43
N SER A 34 4.97 0.58 -6.69
CA SER A 34 5.73 -0.68 -6.69
C SER A 34 4.72 -1.77 -6.38
N GLY A 35 4.58 -2.80 -7.23
CA GLY A 35 3.48 -3.77 -7.11
C GLY A 35 3.31 -4.29 -5.68
N TYR A 36 4.43 -4.40 -4.96
CA TYR A 36 4.51 -4.66 -3.53
C TYR A 36 3.62 -3.79 -2.62
N GLY A 37 3.62 -2.46 -2.82
CA GLY A 37 2.82 -1.50 -2.05
C GLY A 37 1.32 -1.63 -2.28
N ILE A 38 0.93 -1.95 -3.52
CA ILE A 38 -0.48 -2.23 -3.84
C ILE A 38 -0.90 -3.57 -3.24
N SER A 39 -0.09 -4.62 -3.41
CA SER A 39 -0.38 -5.95 -2.85
C SER A 39 -0.55 -5.91 -1.33
N ILE A 40 0.34 -5.22 -0.61
CA ILE A 40 0.25 -5.16 0.86
C ILE A 40 -0.95 -4.35 1.34
N THR A 41 -1.37 -3.33 0.57
CA THR A 41 -2.57 -2.54 0.85
C THR A 41 -3.82 -3.39 0.67
N LEU A 42 -3.87 -4.18 -0.42
CA LEU A 42 -4.97 -5.10 -0.66
C LEU A 42 -5.06 -6.17 0.44
N ILE A 43 -3.93 -6.81 0.77
CA ILE A 43 -3.85 -7.82 1.84
C ILE A 43 -4.26 -7.21 3.18
N GLY A 44 -3.78 -6.00 3.49
CA GLY A 44 -4.15 -5.27 4.70
C GLY A 44 -5.64 -4.95 4.77
N GLY A 45 -6.26 -4.55 3.65
CA GLY A 45 -7.70 -4.32 3.57
C GLY A 45 -8.53 -5.58 3.80
N VAL A 46 -8.12 -6.70 3.20
CA VAL A 46 -8.78 -8.00 3.42
C VAL A 46 -8.63 -8.45 4.88
N LEU A 47 -7.42 -8.37 5.44
CA LEU A 47 -7.16 -8.68 6.85
C LEU A 47 -7.98 -7.81 7.79
N LEU A 48 -8.09 -6.51 7.49
CA LEU A 48 -8.89 -5.58 8.26
C LEU A 48 -10.38 -5.95 8.21
N ALA A 49 -10.90 -6.34 7.04
CA ALA A 49 -12.27 -6.82 6.92
C ALA A 49 -12.52 -8.09 7.74
N LEU A 50 -11.58 -9.05 7.71
CA LEU A 50 -11.67 -10.27 8.52
C LEU A 50 -11.57 -9.96 10.02
N SER A 51 -10.69 -9.03 10.41
CA SER A 51 -10.50 -8.64 11.80
C SER A 51 -11.77 -8.09 12.46
N TYR A 52 -12.65 -7.44 11.69
CA TYR A 52 -13.96 -6.99 12.17
C TYR A 52 -14.79 -8.15 12.71
N TYR A 53 -14.82 -9.28 11.99
CA TYR A 53 -15.54 -10.48 12.42
C TYR A 53 -14.89 -11.16 13.61
N GLY A 54 -13.56 -11.13 13.71
CA GLY A 54 -12.84 -11.62 14.89
C GLY A 54 -13.18 -10.83 16.15
N VAL A 55 -13.21 -9.49 16.06
CA VAL A 55 -13.64 -8.62 17.18
C VAL A 55 -15.11 -8.85 17.51
N PHE A 56 -15.96 -9.02 16.49
CA PHE A 56 -17.38 -9.33 16.70
C PHE A 56 -17.54 -10.65 17.45
N ALA A 57 -16.84 -11.71 17.05
CA ALA A 57 -16.87 -13.02 17.71
C ALA A 57 -16.41 -12.93 19.18
N LEU A 58 -15.31 -12.22 19.45
CA LEU A 58 -14.81 -11.99 20.82
C LEU A 58 -15.82 -11.24 21.70
N ARG A 59 -16.62 -10.35 21.12
CA ARG A 59 -17.64 -9.57 21.86
C ARG A 59 -18.95 -10.32 22.05
N SER A 60 -19.33 -11.17 21.10
CA SER A 60 -20.59 -11.92 21.13
C SER A 60 -20.58 -13.05 22.16
N GLY A 61 -19.41 -13.45 22.68
CA GLY A 61 -19.30 -14.43 23.77
C GLY A 61 -19.69 -15.87 23.38
N ASP A 62 -20.11 -16.10 22.14
CA ASP A 62 -20.56 -17.40 21.61
C ASP A 62 -19.40 -18.40 21.37
N GLY A 63 -18.15 -17.94 21.42
CA GLY A 63 -16.94 -18.75 21.31
C GLY A 63 -15.97 -18.41 22.43
N ALA A 64 -16.05 -19.16 23.53
CA ALA A 64 -15.22 -18.96 24.70
C ALA A 64 -13.76 -19.35 24.42
N GLY A 65 -12.93 -18.35 24.10
CA GLY A 65 -11.48 -18.48 24.02
C GLY A 65 -10.95 -18.45 22.59
N LEU A 66 -9.72 -17.93 22.46
CA LEU A 66 -8.95 -17.97 21.22
C LEU A 66 -9.00 -19.38 20.60
N SER A 67 -9.35 -19.47 19.31
CA SER A 67 -9.50 -20.75 18.61
C SER A 67 -8.22 -21.60 18.59
N LEU A 68 -7.05 -20.95 18.68
CA LEU A 68 -5.74 -21.56 18.83
C LEU A 68 -5.19 -21.31 20.25
N PRO A 69 -4.18 -22.08 20.69
CA PRO A 69 -3.47 -21.75 21.91
C PRO A 69 -2.77 -20.38 21.79
N GLU A 70 -2.84 -19.57 22.86
CA GLU A 70 -2.24 -18.22 22.95
C GLU A 70 -0.79 -18.10 22.41
N PRO A 71 0.12 -19.09 22.63
CA PRO A 71 1.49 -19.02 22.11
C PRO A 71 1.59 -18.91 20.58
N PHE A 72 0.61 -19.44 19.84
CA PHE A 72 0.63 -19.39 18.37
C PHE A 72 0.39 -17.97 17.84
N TYR A 73 -0.44 -17.17 18.51
CA TYR A 73 -0.65 -15.77 18.12
C TYR A 73 0.58 -14.93 18.43
N LEU A 74 1.19 -15.14 19.60
CA LEU A 74 2.46 -14.49 19.93
C LEU A 74 3.56 -14.86 18.93
N LEU A 75 3.60 -16.13 18.49
CA LEU A 75 4.52 -16.59 17.46
C LEU A 75 4.28 -15.90 16.12
N ALA A 76 3.02 -15.73 15.70
CA ALA A 76 2.69 -15.03 14.46
C ALA A 76 3.14 -13.56 14.50
N VAL A 77 2.84 -12.84 15.59
CA VAL A 77 3.28 -11.45 15.79
C VAL A 77 4.81 -11.36 15.82
N ALA A 78 5.46 -12.25 16.56
CA ALA A 78 6.92 -12.30 16.65
C ALA A 78 7.57 -12.64 15.29
N PHE A 79 6.98 -13.53 14.52
CA PHE A 79 7.47 -13.88 13.19
C PHE A 79 7.39 -12.69 12.23
N LEU A 80 6.26 -11.97 12.20
CA LEU A 80 6.09 -10.73 11.44
C LEU A 80 7.12 -9.67 11.84
N PHE A 81 7.36 -9.54 13.15
CA PHE A 81 8.38 -8.65 13.69
C PHE A 81 9.79 -9.02 13.19
N VAL A 82 10.18 -10.29 13.29
CA VAL A 82 11.50 -10.76 12.85
C VAL A 82 11.67 -10.58 11.35
N VAL A 83 10.66 -10.94 10.55
CA VAL A 83 10.70 -10.78 9.08
C VAL A 83 10.90 -9.32 8.69
N GLU A 84 10.14 -8.39 9.29
CA GLU A 84 10.28 -6.95 8.97
C GLU A 84 11.60 -6.38 9.51
N LEU A 85 12.09 -6.88 10.65
CA LEU A 85 13.37 -6.49 11.22
C LEU A 85 14.53 -6.90 10.31
N LEU A 86 14.51 -8.13 9.77
CA LEU A 86 15.52 -8.63 8.82
C LEU A 86 15.53 -7.81 7.53
N LYS A 87 14.35 -7.43 7.04
CA LYS A 87 14.19 -6.64 5.81
C LYS A 87 14.68 -5.19 5.96
N SER A 88 14.63 -4.63 7.16
CA SER A 88 14.99 -3.23 7.44
C SER A 88 16.37 -3.08 8.12
N ARG A 89 17.17 -4.16 8.15
CA ARG A 89 18.45 -4.27 8.89
C ARG A 89 19.46 -3.13 8.66
N HIS A 90 19.43 -2.47 7.51
CA HIS A 90 20.35 -1.37 7.17
C HIS A 90 20.03 0.00 7.80
N LYS A 91 18.93 0.15 8.54
CA LYS A 91 18.46 1.46 9.06
C LYS A 91 18.53 1.63 10.59
N GLY A 92 19.22 0.74 11.31
CA GLY A 92 19.50 0.90 12.75
C GLY A 92 18.25 0.98 13.64
N LEU A 93 18.23 1.86 14.66
CA LEU A 93 17.14 1.98 15.64
C LEU A 93 15.77 2.31 15.00
N ILE A 94 15.76 3.08 13.91
CA ILE A 94 14.54 3.45 13.17
C ILE A 94 13.89 2.21 12.53
N ALA A 95 14.70 1.23 12.12
CA ALA A 95 14.19 -0.03 11.61
C ALA A 95 13.49 -0.84 12.70
N LEU A 96 14.01 -0.83 13.92
CA LEU A 96 13.42 -1.53 15.06
C LEU A 96 12.04 -0.97 15.41
N VAL A 97 11.93 0.35 15.54
CA VAL A 97 10.64 1.02 15.84
C VAL A 97 9.62 0.75 14.73
N ARG A 98 10.05 0.84 13.46
CA ARG A 98 9.19 0.56 12.31
C ARG A 98 8.74 -0.90 12.27
N ALA A 99 9.65 -1.84 12.50
CA ALA A 99 9.33 -3.27 12.54
C ALA A 99 8.39 -3.59 13.69
N GLY A 100 8.60 -2.97 14.87
CA GLY A 100 7.73 -3.08 16.02
C GLY A 100 6.32 -2.58 15.73
N LEU A 101 6.20 -1.37 15.18
CA LEU A 101 4.91 -0.80 14.83
C LEU A 101 4.20 -1.62 13.74
N PHE A 102 4.95 -2.08 12.73
CA PHE A 102 4.41 -2.93 11.67
C PHE A 102 3.89 -4.26 12.24
N ALA A 103 4.68 -4.94 13.06
CA ALA A 103 4.29 -6.20 13.68
C ALA A 103 3.14 -6.04 14.66
N ALA A 104 3.08 -4.95 15.42
CA ALA A 104 1.95 -4.68 16.30
C ALA A 104 0.66 -4.52 15.48
N VAL A 105 0.67 -3.71 14.42
CA VAL A 105 -0.52 -3.47 13.60
C VAL A 105 -0.91 -4.71 12.78
N PHE A 106 0.01 -5.21 11.94
CA PHE A 106 -0.29 -6.36 11.08
C PHE A 106 -0.43 -7.66 11.86
N GLY A 107 0.32 -7.84 12.94
CA GLY A 107 0.19 -9.00 13.81
C GLY A 107 -1.19 -9.06 14.45
N VAL A 108 -1.67 -7.96 15.06
CA VAL A 108 -3.03 -7.90 15.61
C VAL A 108 -4.09 -8.13 14.53
N LEU A 109 -3.91 -7.55 13.34
CA LEU A 109 -4.82 -7.78 12.21
C LEU A 109 -4.84 -9.23 11.75
N VAL A 110 -3.70 -9.92 11.72
CA VAL A 110 -3.62 -11.35 11.37
C VAL A 110 -4.31 -12.19 12.43
N VAL A 111 -4.04 -11.95 13.70
CA VAL A 111 -4.66 -12.66 14.82
C VAL A 111 -6.18 -12.53 14.77
N LEU A 112 -6.69 -11.29 14.69
CA LEU A 112 -8.12 -11.03 14.59
C LEU A 112 -8.72 -11.53 13.28
N GLY A 113 -7.95 -11.47 12.18
CA GLY A 113 -8.38 -11.96 10.88
C GLY A 113 -8.58 -13.47 10.88
N VAL A 114 -7.67 -14.22 11.51
CA VAL A 114 -7.81 -15.68 11.68
C VAL A 114 -9.06 -16.00 12.49
N GLU A 115 -9.28 -15.36 13.64
CA GLU A 115 -10.52 -15.54 14.42
C GLU A 115 -11.77 -15.16 13.62
N GLY A 116 -11.70 -14.11 12.81
CA GLY A 116 -12.80 -13.70 11.96
C GLY A 116 -13.12 -14.71 10.85
N VAL A 117 -12.11 -15.37 10.28
CA VAL A 117 -12.32 -16.47 9.33
C VAL A 117 -12.97 -17.66 10.03
N VAL A 118 -12.48 -18.05 11.20
CA VAL A 118 -13.05 -19.16 11.99
C VAL A 118 -14.51 -18.88 12.31
N ALA A 119 -14.82 -17.68 12.81
CA ALA A 119 -16.18 -17.24 13.10
C ALA A 119 -17.09 -17.23 11.86
N LEU A 120 -16.57 -16.84 10.69
CA LEU A 120 -17.33 -16.90 9.43
C LEU A 120 -17.58 -18.33 8.95
N VAL A 121 -16.65 -19.26 9.19
CA VAL A 121 -16.81 -20.66 8.83
C VAL A 121 -17.88 -21.31 9.70
N GLU A 122 -17.92 -20.97 10.98
CA GLU A 122 -18.95 -21.47 11.91
C GLU A 122 -20.32 -20.82 11.65
N ALA A 123 -20.35 -19.53 11.30
CA ALA A 123 -21.58 -18.77 11.05
C ALA A 123 -21.52 -17.98 9.72
N PRO A 124 -21.62 -18.65 8.55
CA PRO A 124 -21.47 -17.99 7.24
C PRO A 124 -22.58 -16.98 6.95
N GLY A 125 -23.74 -17.13 7.60
CA GLY A 125 -24.86 -16.17 7.51
C GLY A 125 -24.50 -14.76 7.97
N ALA A 126 -23.52 -14.60 8.88
CA ALA A 126 -23.12 -13.28 9.40
C ALA A 126 -22.52 -12.37 8.31
N ALA A 127 -21.88 -12.94 7.29
CA ALA A 127 -21.31 -12.17 6.18
C ALA A 127 -22.35 -11.78 5.12
N LEU A 128 -23.38 -12.62 4.96
CA LEU A 128 -24.43 -12.46 3.95
C LEU A 128 -25.61 -11.62 4.47
N ASN A 129 -25.79 -11.55 5.78
CA ASN A 129 -26.89 -10.81 6.38
C ASN A 129 -26.76 -9.31 6.09
N GLY A 130 -27.76 -8.75 5.40
CA GLY A 130 -27.80 -7.33 5.06
C GLY A 130 -26.61 -6.82 4.24
N TYR A 131 -25.94 -7.68 3.48
CA TYR A 131 -24.72 -7.37 2.72
C TYR A 131 -23.49 -6.96 3.56
N ALA A 132 -23.50 -7.25 4.88
CA ALA A 132 -22.48 -6.80 5.82
C ALA A 132 -21.05 -7.09 5.37
N GLY A 133 -20.78 -8.26 4.78
CA GLY A 133 -19.45 -8.62 4.29
C GLY A 133 -18.93 -7.70 3.20
N VAL A 134 -19.80 -7.32 2.25
CA VAL A 134 -19.43 -6.43 1.15
C VAL A 134 -19.20 -5.01 1.68
N THR A 135 -20.03 -4.54 2.62
CA THR A 135 -19.88 -3.23 3.25
C THR A 135 -18.58 -3.13 4.04
N VAL A 136 -18.31 -4.12 4.89
CA VAL A 136 -17.09 -4.17 5.71
C VAL A 136 -15.84 -4.24 4.84
N LEU A 137 -15.85 -5.09 3.80
CA LEU A 137 -14.75 -5.18 2.85
C LEU A 137 -14.53 -3.86 2.09
N SER A 138 -15.60 -3.21 1.65
CA SER A 138 -15.52 -1.93 0.94
C SER A 138 -14.92 -0.83 1.81
N ILE A 139 -15.39 -0.70 3.06
CA ILE A 139 -14.84 0.25 4.03
C ILE A 139 -13.36 -0.04 4.30
N ALA A 140 -13.01 -1.31 4.49
CA ALA A 140 -11.64 -1.71 4.74
C ALA A 140 -10.70 -1.39 3.57
N LEU A 141 -11.15 -1.58 2.32
CA LEU A 141 -10.40 -1.19 1.13
C LEU A 141 -10.23 0.32 1.03
N VAL A 142 -11.27 1.10 1.34
CA VAL A 142 -11.18 2.57 1.37
C VAL A 142 -10.16 3.02 2.41
N LEU A 143 -10.21 2.47 3.63
CA LEU A 143 -9.24 2.79 4.69
C LEU A 143 -7.82 2.38 4.31
N ALA A 144 -7.64 1.21 3.68
CA ALA A 144 -6.34 0.75 3.21
C ALA A 144 -5.78 1.69 2.13
N ALA A 145 -6.59 2.09 1.15
CA ALA A 145 -6.20 3.02 0.10
C ALA A 145 -5.83 4.40 0.67
N LEU A 146 -6.61 4.92 1.63
CA LEU A 146 -6.31 6.17 2.34
C LEU A 146 -5.01 6.07 3.14
N GLY A 147 -4.78 4.95 3.83
CA GLY A 147 -3.54 4.70 4.57
C GLY A 147 -2.32 4.66 3.65
N TYR A 148 -2.43 3.99 2.51
CA TYR A 148 -1.38 3.97 1.48
C TYR A 148 -1.09 5.38 0.95
N PHE A 149 -2.13 6.14 0.63
CA PHE A 149 -2.00 7.51 0.14
C PHE A 149 -1.35 8.44 1.18
N ALA A 150 -1.77 8.34 2.45
CA ALA A 150 -1.20 9.11 3.55
C ALA A 150 0.28 8.78 3.76
N TYR A 151 0.64 7.49 3.76
CA TYR A 151 2.02 7.03 3.89
C TYR A 151 2.91 7.59 2.77
N HIS A 152 2.44 7.52 1.53
CA HIS A 152 3.18 8.05 0.39
C HIS A 152 3.31 9.58 0.44
N SER A 153 2.25 10.27 0.87
CA SER A 153 2.26 11.73 1.06
C SER A 153 3.29 12.18 2.09
N VAL A 154 3.37 11.49 3.24
CA VAL A 154 4.35 11.77 4.30
C VAL A 154 5.79 11.54 3.80
N ILE A 155 6.05 10.44 3.10
CA ILE A 155 7.39 10.15 2.58
C ILE A 155 7.83 11.13 1.50
N GLN A 156 6.93 11.51 0.59
CA GLN A 156 7.23 12.51 -0.42
C GLN A 156 7.51 13.89 0.20
N PHE A 157 6.84 14.21 1.31
CA PHE A 157 7.06 15.44 2.04
C PHE A 157 8.45 15.48 2.69
N ASP A 158 8.88 14.40 3.36
CA ASP A 158 10.20 14.30 3.98
C ASP A 158 11.35 14.37 2.95
N ARG A 159 11.14 13.76 1.77
CA ARG A 159 12.12 13.82 0.68
C ARG A 159 12.31 15.23 0.11
N ARG A 160 11.24 16.03 0.02
CA ARG A 160 11.36 17.43 -0.44
C ARG A 160 12.09 18.30 0.56
N LYS A 161 11.91 18.06 1.86
CA LYS A 161 12.58 18.83 2.91
C LYS A 161 14.11 18.68 2.87
N ARG A 162 14.63 17.51 2.47
CA ARG A 162 16.09 17.26 2.36
C ARG A 162 16.77 17.78 1.08
N ILE A 163 16.02 18.21 0.06
CA ILE A 163 16.58 18.71 -1.21
C ILE A 163 16.51 20.26 -1.27
N GLY A 164 15.85 20.88 -0.28
CA GLY A 164 15.78 22.34 -0.14
C GLY A 164 16.84 22.94 0.80
N GLU A 165 17.77 22.12 1.29
CA GLU A 165 19.03 22.55 1.93
C GLU A 165 20.18 22.35 0.93
#